data_AF-A0A830GXS2-F1
#
_entry.id   AF-A0A830GXS2-F1
#
_cell.length_a   1.000
_cell.length_b   1.000
_cell.length_c   1.000
_cell.angle_alpha   90.00
_cell.angle_beta   90.00
_cell.angle_gamma   90.00
#
_symmetry.space_group_name_H-M   'P 1'
#
loop_
_entity.id
_entity.type
_entity.pdbx_description
1 polymer ?
#
loop_
_entity_poly.entity_id
_entity_poly.type
_entity_poly.pdbx_seq_one_letter_code
_entity_poly.pdbx_strand_id
1 'polypeptide(L)'
;MAFILVKLRSDKTNLVGLVNALPVSVVLLQIIRRGRAALVEVEGDVSAAVNAVIGMPEVIYARPIQDNMDIIALGRGSLVNALSRRFGDMYSSHALFRVGFDYASSMLDSLSMAQGGYNAVELIMDVAWAMGYFDDYSASQGFSRIYLSNPFDAAIGSQFMLGFINGTLNTAIGRAFGVELSEVAGSRYTFVSRELM
;
A
#
# COMPACT_ATOMS: atom_id res chain seq x y z
N MET A 1 -4.46 -15.94 -11.57
CA MET A 1 -3.34 -15.11 -11.08
C MET A 1 -3.79 -14.39 -9.83
N ALA A 2 -2.93 -14.26 -8.81
CA ALA A 2 -3.23 -13.54 -7.58
C ALA A 2 -1.95 -13.01 -6.96
N PHE A 3 -2.08 -11.98 -6.12
CA PHE A 3 -1.00 -11.50 -5.28
C PHE A 3 -1.10 -12.09 -3.87
N ILE A 4 0.05 -12.39 -3.28
CA ILE A 4 0.18 -12.75 -1.88
C ILE A 4 0.98 -11.63 -1.21
N LEU A 5 0.36 -10.99 -0.21
CA LEU A 5 1.07 -10.08 0.67
C LEU A 5 1.81 -10.89 1.73
N VAL A 6 3.10 -10.62 1.91
CA VAL A 6 3.98 -11.32 2.84
C VAL A 6 4.70 -10.32 3.74
N LYS A 7 4.60 -10.52 5.05
CA LYS A 7 5.41 -9.81 6.05
C LYS A 7 6.53 -10.72 6.54
N LEU A 8 7.76 -10.24 6.43
CA LEU A 8 8.99 -10.90 6.79
C LEU A 8 9.48 -10.48 8.18
N ARG A 9 10.22 -11.36 8.84
CA ARG A 9 10.84 -11.07 10.14
C ARG A 9 11.95 -10.03 10.07
N SER A 10 12.66 -9.92 8.95
CA SER A 10 13.80 -9.02 8.78
C SER A 10 13.86 -8.40 7.39
N ASP A 11 14.38 -7.17 7.30
CA ASP A 11 14.68 -6.49 6.03
C ASP A 11 15.75 -7.20 5.22
N LYS A 12 16.53 -8.09 5.86
CA LYS A 12 17.61 -8.87 5.23
C LYS A 12 17.21 -10.31 4.91
N THR A 13 15.95 -10.70 5.14
CA THR A 13 15.46 -12.04 4.82
C THR A 13 15.77 -12.41 3.37
N ASN A 14 16.26 -13.62 3.12
CA ASN A 14 16.47 -14.11 1.76
C ASN A 14 15.14 -14.68 1.21
N LEU A 15 14.68 -14.18 0.07
CA LEU A 15 13.44 -14.65 -0.57
C LEU A 15 13.64 -15.84 -1.51
N VAL A 16 14.87 -16.33 -1.70
CA VAL A 16 15.13 -17.55 -2.47
C VAL A 16 14.39 -18.76 -1.86
N GLY A 17 14.27 -18.81 -0.53
CA GLY A 17 13.46 -19.83 0.14
C GLY A 17 12.00 -19.80 -0.30
N LEU A 18 11.46 -18.60 -0.59
CA LEU A 18 10.08 -18.40 -0.98
C LEU A 18 9.80 -18.99 -2.36
N VAL A 19 10.78 -18.89 -3.28
CA VAL A 19 10.73 -19.55 -4.59
C VAL A 19 10.68 -21.07 -4.44
N ASN A 20 11.45 -21.63 -3.51
CA ASN A 20 11.54 -23.08 -3.30
C ASN A 20 10.38 -23.66 -2.49
N ALA A 21 9.67 -22.83 -1.71
CA ALA A 21 8.55 -23.27 -0.88
C ALA A 21 7.27 -23.49 -1.69
N LEU A 22 7.13 -22.85 -2.85
CA LEU A 22 5.90 -22.93 -3.63
C LEU A 22 5.68 -24.35 -4.18
N PRO A 23 4.45 -24.88 -4.10
CA PRO A 23 4.12 -26.20 -4.60
C PRO A 23 4.17 -26.24 -6.14
N VAL A 24 4.32 -27.42 -6.71
CA VAL A 24 4.40 -27.64 -8.17
C VAL A 24 3.16 -27.14 -8.93
N SER A 25 2.01 -27.05 -8.24
CA SER A 25 0.76 -26.50 -8.77
C SER A 25 0.72 -24.97 -8.84
N VAL A 26 1.80 -24.29 -8.45
CA VAL A 26 1.89 -22.83 -8.38
C VAL A 26 3.08 -22.33 -9.19
N VAL A 27 2.83 -21.37 -10.05
CA VAL A 27 3.85 -20.66 -10.82
C VAL A 27 4.12 -19.31 -10.16
N LEU A 28 5.37 -19.04 -9.83
CA LEU A 28 5.82 -17.72 -9.40
C LEU A 28 6.02 -16.82 -10.62
N LEU A 29 5.33 -15.69 -10.68
CA LEU A 29 5.44 -14.73 -11.77
C LEU A 29 6.41 -13.59 -11.44
N GLN A 30 6.24 -12.96 -10.29
CA GLN A 30 7.13 -11.89 -9.82
C GLN A 30 7.12 -11.74 -8.30
N ILE A 31 8.18 -11.11 -7.78
CA ILE A 31 8.28 -10.70 -6.38
C ILE A 31 8.64 -9.22 -6.35
N ILE A 32 7.76 -8.41 -5.76
CA ILE A 32 8.01 -7.01 -5.45
C ILE A 32 8.29 -6.93 -3.95
N ARG A 33 9.52 -6.60 -3.55
CA ARG A 33 9.93 -6.55 -2.14
C ARG A 33 10.47 -5.18 -1.75
N ARG A 34 10.10 -4.71 -0.56
CA ARG A 34 10.77 -3.61 0.15
C ARG A 34 10.86 -3.90 1.65
N GLY A 35 12.09 -3.90 2.17
CA GLY A 35 12.37 -4.20 3.57
C GLY A 35 11.76 -5.53 4.01
N ARG A 36 10.90 -5.46 5.02
CA ARG A 36 10.13 -6.56 5.60
C ARG A 36 8.83 -6.90 4.89
N ALA A 37 8.51 -6.25 3.78
CA ALA A 37 7.28 -6.50 3.05
C ALA A 37 7.57 -7.02 1.63
N ALA A 38 6.74 -7.94 1.17
CA ALA A 38 6.77 -8.42 -0.21
C ALA A 38 5.35 -8.66 -0.75
N LEU A 39 5.16 -8.36 -2.03
CA LEU A 39 4.06 -8.84 -2.85
C LEU A 39 4.60 -9.92 -3.77
N VAL A 40 4.00 -11.09 -3.71
CA VAL A 40 4.39 -12.26 -4.49
C VAL A 40 3.24 -12.55 -5.45
N GLU A 41 3.47 -12.35 -6.75
CA GLU A 41 2.48 -12.67 -7.77
C GLU A 41 2.62 -14.14 -8.16
N VAL A 42 1.50 -14.85 -8.11
CA VAL A 42 1.44 -16.28 -8.40
C VAL A 42 0.29 -16.62 -9.34
N GLU A 43 0.44 -17.72 -10.06
CA GLU A 43 -0.62 -18.37 -10.82
C GLU A 43 -0.82 -19.81 -10.33
N GLY A 44 -2.06 -20.31 -10.30
CA GLY A 44 -2.39 -21.64 -9.79
C GLY A 44 -3.10 -21.61 -8.42
N ASP A 45 -2.82 -22.59 -7.57
CA ASP A 45 -3.47 -22.75 -6.26
C ASP A 45 -2.92 -21.76 -5.21
N VAL A 46 -3.59 -20.61 -5.09
CA VAL A 46 -3.22 -19.53 -4.17
C VAL A 46 -3.26 -19.97 -2.71
N SER A 47 -4.21 -20.82 -2.32
CA SER A 47 -4.33 -21.29 -0.93
C SER A 47 -3.14 -22.17 -0.56
N ALA A 48 -2.72 -23.06 -1.46
CA ALA A 48 -1.52 -23.87 -1.27
C ALA A 48 -0.25 -23.00 -1.21
N ALA A 49 -0.15 -21.97 -2.06
CA ALA A 49 0.95 -21.01 -2.03
C ALA A 49 1.03 -20.27 -0.68
N VAL A 50 -0.08 -19.72 -0.19
CA VAL A 50 -0.13 -19.01 1.10
C VAL A 50 0.29 -19.92 2.25
N ASN A 51 -0.24 -21.14 2.31
CA ASN A 51 0.11 -22.11 3.35
C ASN A 51 1.60 -22.46 3.35
N ALA A 52 2.18 -22.65 2.16
CA ALA A 52 3.61 -22.90 2.03
C ALA A 52 4.46 -21.72 2.51
N VAL A 53 4.08 -20.49 2.15
CA VAL A 53 4.79 -19.26 2.54
C VAL A 53 4.68 -19.02 4.05
N ILE A 54 3.52 -19.23 4.67
CA ILE A 54 3.35 -19.07 6.14
C ILE A 54 4.19 -20.07 6.92
N GLY A 55 4.40 -21.28 6.40
CA GLY A 55 5.24 -22.30 7.03
C GLY A 55 6.72 -21.93 7.11
N MET A 56 7.15 -20.86 6.44
CA MET A 56 8.54 -20.44 6.39
C MET A 56 8.96 -19.73 7.69
N PRO A 57 10.11 -20.09 8.29
CA PRO A 57 10.61 -19.46 9.51
C PRO A 57 10.76 -17.94 9.43
N GLU A 58 11.09 -17.41 8.26
CA GLU A 58 11.31 -15.99 8.02
C GLU A 58 10.02 -15.16 7.83
N VAL A 59 8.86 -15.81 7.71
CA VAL A 59 7.57 -15.16 7.51
C VAL A 59 6.87 -14.94 8.85
N ILE A 60 6.26 -13.76 9.01
CA ILE A 60 5.40 -13.40 10.15
C ILE A 60 3.95 -13.69 9.79
N TYR A 61 3.53 -13.25 8.62
CA TYR A 61 2.22 -13.57 8.06
C TYR A 61 2.31 -13.55 6.53
N ALA A 62 1.40 -14.28 5.89
CA ALA A 62 1.07 -14.08 4.49
C ALA A 62 -0.44 -14.09 4.32
N ARG A 63 -0.97 -13.33 3.36
CA ARG A 63 -2.39 -13.34 3.02
C ARG A 63 -2.61 -13.19 1.52
N PRO A 64 -3.62 -13.85 0.95
CA PRO A 64 -3.97 -13.66 -0.44
C PRO A 64 -4.68 -12.32 -0.64
N ILE A 65 -4.48 -11.76 -1.82
CA ILE A 65 -5.26 -10.67 -2.38
C ILE A 65 -6.16 -11.34 -3.43
N GLN A 66 -7.45 -11.49 -3.11
CA GLN A 66 -8.34 -12.38 -3.86
C GLN A 66 -8.89 -11.80 -5.17
N ASP A 67 -8.75 -10.49 -5.40
CA ASP A 67 -9.31 -9.84 -6.59
C ASP A 67 -8.22 -9.31 -7.53
N ASN A 68 -8.64 -9.01 -8.77
CA ASN A 68 -7.82 -8.45 -9.85
C ASN A 68 -7.41 -7.00 -9.55
N MET A 69 -6.67 -6.77 -8.47
CA MET A 69 -6.03 -5.48 -8.26
C MET A 69 -4.92 -5.28 -9.27
N ASP A 70 -5.07 -4.24 -10.09
CA ASP A 70 -3.99 -3.72 -10.92
C ASP A 70 -2.97 -3.02 -10.01
N ILE A 71 -2.01 -3.78 -9.48
CA ILE A 71 -0.94 -3.24 -8.65
C ILE A 71 0.17 -2.72 -9.57
N ILE A 72 0.12 -1.43 -9.87
CA ILE A 72 1.16 -0.76 -10.65
C ILE A 72 2.22 -0.21 -9.71
N ALA A 73 3.40 -0.83 -9.67
CA ALA A 73 4.56 -0.26 -8.99
C ALA A 73 5.02 1.02 -9.70
N LEU A 74 4.46 2.17 -9.30
CA LEU A 74 4.92 3.46 -9.78
C LEU A 74 6.39 3.65 -9.39
N GLY A 75 7.18 4.19 -10.32
CA GLY A 75 8.54 4.67 -10.09
C GLY A 75 8.54 5.88 -9.15
N ARG A 76 8.16 5.64 -7.90
CA ARG A 76 7.84 6.57 -6.79
C ARG A 76 8.52 7.92 -6.89
N GLY A 77 9.85 7.95 -6.70
CA GLY A 77 10.61 9.20 -6.70
C GLY A 77 10.71 9.85 -8.08
N SER A 78 10.80 9.07 -9.17
CA SER A 78 10.97 9.64 -10.52
C SER A 78 9.68 10.26 -11.06
N LEU A 79 8.53 9.62 -10.84
CA LEU A 79 7.23 10.13 -11.24
C LEU A 79 6.88 11.39 -10.44
N VAL A 80 7.02 11.33 -9.12
CA VAL A 80 6.73 12.47 -8.25
C VAL A 80 7.67 13.64 -8.55
N ASN A 81 8.98 13.40 -8.69
CA ASN A 81 9.92 14.45 -9.09
C ASN A 81 9.65 15.00 -10.50
N ALA A 82 9.12 14.19 -11.42
CA ALA A 82 8.73 14.67 -12.75
C ALA A 82 7.47 15.55 -12.69
N LEU A 83 6.48 15.18 -11.87
CA LEU A 83 5.28 15.98 -11.64
C LEU A 83 5.61 17.31 -10.94
N SER A 84 6.41 17.28 -9.86
CA SER A 84 6.84 18.48 -9.15
C SER A 84 7.68 19.43 -10.01
N ARG A 85 8.53 18.90 -10.92
CA ARG A 85 9.31 19.76 -11.84
C ARG A 85 8.47 20.41 -12.94
N ARG A 86 7.34 19.80 -13.30
CA ARG A 86 6.51 20.24 -14.43
C ARG A 86 5.42 21.25 -14.03
N PHE A 87 5.00 21.23 -12.77
CA PHE A 87 4.00 22.13 -12.22
C PHE A 87 4.66 22.95 -11.10
N GLY A 88 4.54 24.29 -11.11
CA GLY A 88 5.04 25.11 -10.01
C GLY A 88 4.40 24.72 -8.66
N ASP A 89 5.03 25.07 -7.54
CA ASP A 89 4.79 24.53 -6.19
C ASP A 89 3.32 24.41 -5.74
N MET A 90 2.46 25.39 -6.08
CA MET A 90 1.05 25.37 -5.69
C MET A 90 0.20 24.44 -6.57
N TYR A 91 0.48 24.39 -7.87
CA TYR A 91 -0.21 23.49 -8.81
C TYR A 91 0.29 22.06 -8.68
N SER A 92 1.59 21.86 -8.39
CA SER A 92 2.14 20.53 -8.14
C SER A 92 1.55 19.89 -6.89
N SER A 93 1.36 20.65 -5.81
CA SER A 93 0.75 20.13 -4.57
C SER A 93 -0.67 19.58 -4.82
N HIS A 94 -1.54 20.34 -5.48
CA HIS A 94 -2.90 19.91 -5.82
C HIS A 94 -2.90 18.74 -6.82
N ALA A 95 -2.04 18.78 -7.83
CA ALA A 95 -1.94 17.70 -8.82
C ALA A 95 -1.46 16.40 -8.16
N LEU A 96 -0.48 16.45 -7.27
CA LEU A 96 0.03 15.28 -6.54
C LEU A 96 -1.01 14.70 -5.60
N PHE A 97 -1.73 15.56 -4.87
CA PHE A 97 -2.89 15.13 -4.09
C PHE A 97 -3.90 14.39 -4.96
N ARG A 98 -4.28 14.98 -6.11
CA ARG A 98 -5.27 14.36 -7.00
C ARG A 98 -4.78 13.03 -7.57
N VAL A 99 -3.52 12.96 -7.99
CA VAL A 99 -2.91 11.72 -8.49
C VAL A 99 -2.89 10.64 -7.41
N GLY A 100 -2.55 10.97 -6.16
CA GLY A 100 -2.60 10.03 -5.05
C GLY A 100 -4.02 9.52 -4.79
N PHE A 101 -5.00 10.43 -4.79
CA PHE A 101 -6.42 10.11 -4.60
C PHE A 101 -6.93 9.15 -5.68
N ASP A 102 -6.80 9.53 -6.96
CA ASP A 102 -7.32 8.75 -8.07
C ASP A 102 -6.60 7.39 -8.19
N TYR A 103 -5.31 7.35 -7.87
CA TYR A 103 -4.56 6.10 -7.83
C TYR A 103 -5.10 5.14 -6.75
N ALA A 104 -5.30 5.62 -5.52
CA ALA A 104 -5.91 4.81 -4.46
C ALA A 104 -7.32 4.31 -4.81
N SER A 105 -8.15 5.19 -5.37
CA SER A 105 -9.51 4.84 -5.80
C SER A 105 -9.51 3.76 -6.90
N SER A 106 -8.60 3.85 -7.88
CA SER A 106 -8.49 2.84 -8.94
C SER A 106 -8.12 1.44 -8.42
N MET A 107 -7.26 1.35 -7.40
CA MET A 107 -6.96 0.08 -6.75
C MET A 107 -8.20 -0.51 -6.06
N LEU A 108 -9.05 0.33 -5.48
CA LEU A 108 -10.27 -0.10 -4.78
C LEU A 108 -11.43 -0.44 -5.72
N ASP A 109 -11.59 0.28 -6.84
CA ASP A 109 -12.64 -0.01 -7.83
C ASP A 109 -12.49 -1.42 -8.42
N SER A 110 -11.25 -1.90 -8.52
CA SER A 110 -10.93 -3.26 -8.98
C SER A 110 -11.21 -4.37 -7.94
N LEU A 111 -11.36 -4.03 -6.65
CA LEU A 111 -11.67 -4.98 -5.57
C LEU A 111 -13.17 -5.37 -5.49
N SER A 112 -14.03 -4.89 -6.40
CA SER A 112 -15.49 -5.18 -6.42
C SER A 112 -16.17 -5.00 -5.04
N MET A 113 -15.81 -3.97 -4.28
CA MET A 113 -16.30 -3.83 -2.91
C MET A 113 -17.67 -3.17 -2.90
N ALA A 114 -18.71 -3.98 -3.09
CA ALA A 114 -20.10 -3.53 -3.19
C ALA A 114 -20.60 -2.70 -1.98
N GLN A 115 -19.93 -2.78 -0.82
CA GLN A 115 -20.05 -1.85 0.31
C GLN A 115 -18.74 -1.84 1.10
N GLY A 116 -17.74 -1.12 0.60
CA GLY A 116 -16.42 -1.06 1.21
C GLY A 116 -16.45 -0.73 2.72
N GLY A 117 -15.43 -1.20 3.42
CA GLY A 117 -15.25 -0.96 4.85
C GLY A 117 -13.78 -0.97 5.28
N TYR A 118 -13.55 -0.95 6.59
CA TYR A 118 -12.22 -0.81 7.18
C TYR A 118 -11.21 -1.90 6.76
N ASN A 119 -11.67 -3.11 6.43
CA ASN A 119 -10.80 -4.18 5.93
C ASN A 119 -10.16 -3.84 4.57
N ALA A 120 -10.87 -3.08 3.73
CA ALA A 120 -10.37 -2.62 2.45
C ALA A 120 -9.27 -1.57 2.63
N VAL A 121 -9.45 -0.67 3.60
CA VAL A 121 -8.45 0.33 3.98
C VAL A 121 -7.18 -0.37 4.46
N GLU A 122 -7.30 -1.34 5.36
CA GLU A 122 -6.16 -2.15 5.83
C GLU A 122 -5.46 -2.85 4.67
N LEU A 123 -6.23 -3.43 3.74
CA LEU A 123 -5.69 -4.10 2.55
C LEU A 123 -4.82 -3.17 1.71
N ILE A 124 -5.35 -2.00 1.35
CA ILE A 124 -4.66 -1.02 0.51
C ILE A 124 -3.45 -0.43 1.23
N MET A 125 -3.55 -0.16 2.53
CA MET A 125 -2.43 0.36 3.31
C MET A 125 -1.27 -0.64 3.40
N ASP A 126 -1.57 -1.93 3.62
CA ASP A 126 -0.52 -2.95 3.60
C ASP A 126 0.10 -3.16 2.22
N VAL A 127 -0.69 -3.02 1.15
CA VAL A 127 -0.15 -3.06 -0.22
C VAL A 127 0.77 -1.86 -0.44
N ALA A 128 0.36 -0.64 -0.07
CA ALA A 128 1.18 0.56 -0.15
C ALA A 128 2.49 0.41 0.65
N TRP A 129 2.41 -0.19 1.84
CA TRP A 129 3.58 -0.56 2.64
C TRP A 129 4.51 -1.53 1.90
N ALA A 130 3.96 -2.60 1.32
CA ALA A 130 4.76 -3.57 0.56
C ALA A 130 5.38 -2.98 -0.72
N MET A 131 4.69 -2.03 -1.32
CA MET A 131 5.21 -1.21 -2.39
C MET A 131 6.21 -0.16 -1.91
N GLY A 132 6.41 0.03 -0.61
CA GLY A 132 7.36 0.94 0.02
C GLY A 132 6.98 2.42 -0.12
N TYR A 133 5.70 2.73 -0.05
CA TYR A 133 5.24 4.12 -0.04
C TYR A 133 5.63 4.81 1.28
N PHE A 134 5.91 4.02 2.31
CA PHE A 134 6.41 4.42 3.62
C PHE A 134 7.12 3.20 4.25
N ASP A 135 7.94 3.43 5.27
CA ASP A 135 8.74 2.37 5.92
C ASP A 135 7.90 1.51 6.87
N ASP A 136 6.98 2.14 7.59
CA ASP A 136 6.06 1.50 8.54
C ASP A 136 4.80 2.34 8.71
N TYR A 137 3.73 1.70 9.20
CA TYR A 137 2.51 2.40 9.57
C TYR A 137 1.78 1.79 10.76
N SER A 138 0.98 2.63 11.41
CA SER A 138 -0.02 2.20 12.38
C SER A 138 -1.26 3.08 12.25
N ALA A 139 -2.43 2.54 12.59
CA ALA A 139 -3.67 3.29 12.55
C ALA A 139 -4.48 3.09 13.82
N SER A 140 -5.25 4.12 14.22
CA SER A 140 -6.28 3.96 15.24
C SER A 140 -7.43 3.09 14.72
N GLN A 141 -8.23 2.57 15.65
CA GLN A 141 -9.48 1.91 15.29
C GLN A 141 -10.36 2.86 14.46
N GLY A 142 -10.87 2.37 13.32
CA GLY A 142 -11.65 3.17 12.38
C GLY A 142 -10.84 4.21 11.59
N PHE A 143 -9.51 4.17 11.64
CA PHE A 143 -8.61 4.99 10.82
C PHE A 143 -8.77 6.51 11.01
N SER A 144 -9.24 6.96 12.18
CA SER A 144 -9.29 8.38 12.55
C SER A 144 -7.90 9.04 12.62
N ARG A 145 -6.85 8.24 12.85
CA ARG A 145 -5.45 8.63 12.75
C ARG A 145 -4.65 7.52 12.09
N ILE A 146 -3.81 7.89 11.14
CA ILE A 146 -2.82 7.03 10.49
C ILE A 146 -1.45 7.65 10.69
N TYR A 147 -0.51 6.87 11.22
CA TYR A 147 0.87 7.25 11.41
C TYR A 147 1.72 6.56 10.35
N LEU A 148 2.51 7.31 9.60
CA LEU A 148 3.48 6.81 8.64
C LEU A 148 4.90 7.21 9.05
N SER A 149 5.88 6.34 8.81
CA SER A 149 7.31 6.70 8.84
C SER A 149 7.89 6.81 7.43
N ASN A 150 8.67 7.86 7.18
CA ASN A 150 9.36 8.14 5.93
C ASN A 150 8.49 7.92 4.68
N PRO A 151 7.36 8.64 4.53
CA PRO A 151 6.62 8.61 3.28
C PRO A 151 7.54 9.00 2.12
N PHE A 152 7.42 8.31 1.01
CA PHE A 152 8.38 8.43 -0.11
C PHE A 152 8.40 9.83 -0.74
N ASP A 153 7.33 10.60 -0.57
CA ASP A 153 7.13 11.96 -1.02
C ASP A 153 7.31 13.01 0.10
N ALA A 154 7.93 12.63 1.23
CA ALA A 154 8.25 13.50 2.35
C ALA A 154 8.95 14.82 1.93
N ALA A 155 9.88 14.72 0.98
CA ALA A 155 10.68 15.86 0.50
C ALA A 155 9.83 16.98 -0.15
N ILE A 156 8.58 16.69 -0.50
CA ILE A 156 7.66 17.63 -1.13
C ILE A 156 6.35 17.77 -0.33
N GLY A 157 6.40 17.54 0.97
CA GLY A 157 5.28 17.78 1.88
C GLY A 157 4.19 16.70 1.86
N SER A 158 4.51 15.49 1.41
CA SER A 158 3.65 14.29 1.48
C SER A 158 2.26 14.44 0.84
N GLN A 159 2.14 15.28 -0.21
CA GLN A 159 0.86 15.58 -0.85
C GLN A 159 0.27 14.38 -1.60
N PHE A 160 1.11 13.54 -2.22
CA PHE A 160 0.64 12.31 -2.84
C PHE A 160 0.09 11.37 -1.76
N MET A 161 0.81 11.19 -0.65
CA MET A 161 0.34 10.32 0.43
C MET A 161 -0.91 10.85 1.13
N LEU A 162 -1.05 12.16 1.25
CA LEU A 162 -2.27 12.80 1.73
C LEU A 162 -3.47 12.48 0.82
N GLY A 163 -3.28 12.64 -0.49
CA GLY A 163 -4.28 12.28 -1.50
C GLY A 163 -4.61 10.79 -1.48
N PHE A 164 -3.59 9.93 -1.40
CA PHE A 164 -3.72 8.48 -1.37
C PHE A 164 -4.56 8.02 -0.19
N ILE A 165 -4.22 8.42 1.04
CA ILE A 165 -4.99 8.06 2.24
C ILE A 165 -6.43 8.59 2.13
N ASN A 166 -6.60 9.83 1.65
CA ASN A 166 -7.92 10.42 1.48
C ASN A 166 -8.77 9.63 0.48
N GLY A 167 -8.22 9.29 -0.69
CA GLY A 167 -8.87 8.45 -1.70
C GLY A 167 -9.18 7.05 -1.18
N THR A 168 -8.23 6.43 -0.46
CA THR A 168 -8.47 5.13 0.19
C THR A 168 -9.66 5.20 1.11
N LEU A 169 -9.73 6.15 2.05
CA LEU A 169 -10.84 6.24 3.01
C LEU A 169 -12.18 6.55 2.34
N ASN A 170 -12.21 7.50 1.40
CA ASN A 170 -13.46 7.91 0.74
C ASN A 170 -14.03 6.79 -0.14
N THR A 171 -13.19 6.16 -0.96
CA THR A 171 -13.63 5.07 -1.84
C THR A 171 -13.93 3.81 -1.04
N ALA A 172 -13.07 3.46 -0.07
CA ALA A 172 -13.25 2.25 0.70
C ALA A 172 -14.39 2.34 1.71
N ILE A 173 -14.78 3.48 2.26
CA ILE A 173 -15.86 3.56 3.27
C ILE A 173 -17.17 4.05 2.64
N GLY A 174 -17.12 4.65 1.44
CA GLY A 174 -18.28 5.20 0.76
C GLY A 174 -18.84 6.46 1.44
N ARG A 175 -18.01 7.19 2.19
CA ARG A 175 -18.38 8.44 2.87
C ARG A 175 -17.34 9.52 2.63
N ALA A 176 -17.74 10.78 2.79
CA ALA A 176 -16.84 11.92 2.64
C ALA A 176 -15.90 12.02 3.84
N PHE A 177 -14.58 11.97 3.61
CA PHE A 177 -13.56 12.23 4.64
C PHE A 177 -12.63 13.37 4.23
N GLY A 178 -12.42 14.29 5.15
CA GLY A 178 -11.30 15.21 5.13
C GLY A 178 -10.11 14.55 5.82
N VAL A 179 -8.91 14.72 5.27
CA VAL A 179 -7.67 14.24 5.90
C VAL A 179 -6.74 15.42 6.03
N GLU A 180 -6.25 15.64 7.25
CA GLU A 180 -5.28 16.67 7.58
C GLU A 180 -3.92 16.01 7.82
N LEU A 181 -2.87 16.58 7.25
CA LEU A 181 -1.49 16.17 7.51
C LEU A 181 -0.89 17.00 8.63
N SER A 182 -0.30 16.34 9.62
CA SER A 182 0.54 16.95 10.64
C SER A 182 1.88 16.22 10.70
N GLU A 183 2.98 16.95 10.48
CA GLU A 183 4.31 16.40 10.70
C GLU A 183 4.58 16.30 12.21
N VAL A 184 4.94 15.10 12.68
CA VAL A 184 5.27 14.86 14.07
C VAL A 184 6.76 14.61 14.13
N ALA A 185 7.54 15.69 14.32
CA ALA A 185 8.97 15.70 14.61
C ALA A 185 9.79 14.51 14.05
N GLY A 186 10.50 14.73 12.94
CA GLY A 186 11.50 13.81 12.40
C GLY A 186 10.88 12.56 11.78
N SER A 187 10.91 12.45 10.44
CA SER A 187 10.52 11.25 9.66
C SER A 187 9.11 10.67 9.91
N ARG A 188 8.32 11.18 10.86
CA ARG A 188 7.02 10.64 11.26
C ARG A 188 5.93 11.63 10.88
N TYR A 189 4.91 11.10 10.23
CA TYR A 189 3.80 11.87 9.67
C TYR A 189 2.51 11.31 10.22
N THR A 190 1.63 12.19 10.70
CA THR A 190 0.30 11.82 11.18
C THR A 190 -0.74 12.39 10.24
N PHE A 191 -1.60 11.52 9.74
CA PHE A 191 -2.76 11.85 8.94
C PHE A 191 -3.99 11.70 9.83
N VAL A 192 -4.68 12.79 10.09
CA VAL A 192 -5.89 12.83 10.92
C VAL A 192 -7.08 12.90 9.99
N SER A 193 -7.92 11.86 10.00
CA SER A 193 -9.13 11.83 9.19
C SER A 193 -10.35 12.28 10.01
N ARG A 194 -11.25 12.99 9.34
CA ARG A 194 -12.54 13.42 9.89
C ARG A 194 -13.62 13.19 8.85
N GLU A 195 -14.67 12.49 9.23
CA GLU A 195 -15.87 12.35 8.40
C GLU A 195 -16.50 13.74 8.23
N LEU A 196 -16.75 14.12 6.98
CA LEU A 196 -17.42 15.37 6.64
C LEU A 196 -18.91 15.06 6.50
N MET A 197 -19.71 15.62 7.41
CA MET A 197 -21.18 15.55 7.35
C MET A 197 -21.71 16.39 6.19
#